data_AF-A0A7J5E734-F1
#
_entry.id   AF-A0A7J5E734-F1
#
_cell.length_a   1.000
_cell.length_b   1.000
_cell.length_c   1.000
_cell.angle_alpha   90.00
_cell.angle_beta   90.00
_cell.angle_gamma   90.00
#
_symmetry.space_group_name_H-M   'P 1'
#
loop_
_entity.id
_entity.type
_entity.pdbx_description
1 polymer ?
#
loop_
_entity_poly.entity_id
_entity_poly.type
_entity_poly.pdbx_seq_one_letter_code
_entity_poly.pdbx_strand_id
1 'polypeptide(L)'
;MKKFLKFFLYGGAALILAVIIFIIYFNSTYPKVEPPKDIKVEITPERLARGEYLANHVTVCIDCHSERDWTKFAGPIVPGSFGKGGEIFSEDLGGVPGTLYAKNITPAGIGNWTDGELMRLITNGVNKDGNA
;
A
#
# COMPACT_ATOMS: atom_id res chain seq x y z
N MET A 1 45.31 -18.50 20.44
CA MET A 1 44.02 -19.08 19.98
C MET A 1 42.82 -18.61 20.80
N LYS A 2 42.76 -18.82 22.13
CA LYS A 2 41.59 -18.43 22.95
C LYS A 2 41.24 -16.92 22.96
N LYS A 3 42.24 -16.03 22.94
CA LYS A 3 42.02 -14.56 22.88
C LYS A 3 41.47 -14.10 21.52
N PHE A 4 41.97 -14.70 20.44
CA PHE A 4 41.50 -14.45 19.08
C PHE A 4 40.05 -14.91 18.91
N LEU A 5 39.71 -16.12 19.39
CA LEU A 5 38.34 -16.63 19.38
C LEU A 5 37.36 -15.75 20.18
N LYS A 6 37.79 -15.23 21.35
CA LYS A 6 37.00 -14.26 22.13
C LYS A 6 36.77 -12.96 21.38
N PHE A 7 37.77 -12.45 20.65
CA PHE A 7 37.63 -11.23 19.85
C PHE A 7 36.58 -11.39 18.74
N PHE A 8 36.61 -12.51 18.02
CA PHE A 8 35.58 -12.82 17.01
C PHE A 8 34.20 -13.05 17.64
N LEU A 9 34.12 -13.72 18.79
CA LEU A 9 32.85 -13.89 19.53
C LEU A 9 32.25 -12.56 19.98
N TYR A 10 33.05 -11.68 20.58
CA TYR A 10 32.58 -10.36 21.03
C TYR A 10 32.24 -9.45 19.85
N GLY A 11 33.03 -9.49 18.77
CA GLY A 11 32.73 -8.76 17.53
C GLY A 11 31.43 -9.24 16.88
N GLY A 12 31.22 -10.56 16.80
CA GLY A 12 29.98 -11.15 16.30
C GLY A 12 28.77 -10.81 17.17
N ALA A 13 28.90 -10.91 18.50
CA ALA A 13 27.84 -10.53 19.43
C ALA A 13 27.48 -9.04 19.34
N ALA A 14 28.48 -8.16 19.20
CA ALA A 14 28.26 -6.73 19.03
C ALA A 14 27.55 -6.41 17.69
N LEU A 15 27.94 -7.11 16.61
CA LEU A 15 27.27 -6.96 15.31
C LEU A 15 25.80 -7.40 15.39
N ILE A 16 25.52 -8.55 16.01
CA ILE A 16 24.15 -9.04 16.20
C ILE A 16 23.34 -8.04 17.03
N LEU A 17 23.91 -7.52 18.12
CA LEU A 17 23.24 -6.51 18.94
C LEU A 17 22.93 -5.24 18.14
N ALA A 18 23.88 -4.75 17.33
CA ALA A 18 23.67 -3.60 16.48
C ALA A 18 22.56 -3.83 15.44
N VAL A 19 22.51 -5.01 14.84
CA VAL A 19 21.43 -5.40 13.90
C VAL A 19 20.08 -5.43 14.61
N ILE A 20 19.99 -6.01 15.80
CA ILE A 20 18.75 -6.05 16.59
C ILE A 20 18.27 -4.64 16.93
N ILE A 21 19.18 -3.77 17.41
CA ILE A 21 18.86 -2.36 17.71
C ILE A 21 18.36 -1.66 16.46
N PHE A 22 19.02 -1.87 15.31
CA PHE A 22 18.60 -1.29 14.04
C PHE A 22 17.21 -1.76 13.62
N ILE A 23 16.93 -3.07 13.69
CA ILE A 23 15.61 -3.64 13.36
C ILE A 23 14.52 -3.05 14.26
N ILE A 24 14.76 -2.96 15.57
CA ILE A 24 13.80 -2.37 16.52
C ILE A 24 13.56 -0.91 16.19
N TYR A 25 14.63 -0.12 16.00
CA TYR A 25 14.52 1.29 15.64
C TYR A 25 13.75 1.48 14.33
N PHE A 26 14.11 0.72 13.30
CA PHE A 26 13.52 0.83 11.97
C PHE A 26 12.02 0.52 12.02
N ASN A 27 11.62 -0.62 12.61
CA ASN A 27 10.21 -1.03 12.67
C ASN A 27 9.36 -0.19 13.65
N SER A 28 9.95 0.46 14.65
CA SER A 28 9.20 1.32 15.59
C SER A 28 9.07 2.77 15.10
N THR A 29 9.94 3.21 14.20
CA THR A 29 10.00 4.61 13.75
C THR A 29 9.40 4.83 12.37
N TYR A 30 9.38 3.81 11.52
CA TYR A 30 8.91 3.90 10.13
C TYR A 30 7.62 3.11 9.90
N PRO A 31 6.72 3.58 9.01
CA PRO A 31 6.84 4.78 8.18
C PRO A 31 6.63 6.08 8.99
N LYS A 32 7.56 7.02 8.88
CA LYS A 32 7.42 8.34 9.52
C LYS A 32 6.60 9.24 8.60
N VAL A 33 5.29 9.27 8.83
CA VAL A 33 4.35 10.11 8.06
C VAL A 33 3.63 11.09 8.97
N GLU A 34 3.32 12.26 8.42
CA GLU A 34 2.51 13.24 9.13
C GLU A 34 1.07 12.72 9.34
N PRO A 35 0.37 13.19 10.39
CA PRO A 35 -1.06 12.93 10.56
C PRO A 35 -1.87 13.36 9.33
N PRO A 36 -3.08 12.79 9.12
CA PRO A 36 -3.96 13.23 8.05
C PRO A 36 -4.25 14.72 8.22
N LYS A 37 -4.17 15.48 7.13
CA LYS A 37 -4.51 16.91 7.16
C LYS A 37 -6.02 17.05 7.37
N ASP A 38 -6.43 17.98 8.22
CA ASP A 38 -7.85 18.37 8.31
C ASP A 38 -8.23 19.21 7.08
N ILE A 39 -8.62 18.52 6.01
CA ILE A 39 -9.03 19.11 4.75
C ILE A 39 -10.37 18.55 4.33
N LYS A 40 -11.12 19.38 3.62
CA LYS A 40 -12.32 18.98 2.91
C LYS A 40 -12.24 19.47 1.49
N VAL A 41 -12.19 18.55 0.54
CA VAL A 41 -12.13 18.83 -0.88
C VAL A 41 -13.54 19.15 -1.35
N GLU A 42 -13.72 20.36 -1.89
CA GLU A 42 -14.97 20.73 -2.54
C GLU A 42 -15.25 19.82 -3.74
N ILE A 43 -16.47 19.27 -3.79
CA ILE A 43 -16.95 18.39 -4.85
C ILE A 43 -17.64 19.25 -5.92
N THR A 44 -16.92 19.61 -6.97
CA THR A 44 -17.46 20.28 -8.15
C THR A 44 -17.54 19.32 -9.34
N PRO A 45 -18.42 19.57 -10.33
CA PRO A 45 -18.50 18.75 -11.55
C PRO A 45 -17.14 18.61 -12.28
N GLU A 46 -16.37 19.68 -12.35
CA GLU A 46 -15.06 19.71 -13.02
C GLU A 46 -14.03 18.85 -12.27
N ARG A 47 -14.06 18.89 -10.93
CA ARG A 47 -13.19 18.04 -10.10
C ARG A 47 -13.57 16.58 -10.19
N LEU A 48 -14.86 16.27 -10.22
CA LEU A 48 -15.35 14.91 -10.43
C LEU A 48 -14.90 14.37 -11.79
N ALA A 49 -15.11 15.12 -12.87
CA ALA A 49 -14.67 14.74 -14.21
C ALA A 49 -13.14 14.54 -14.28
N ARG A 50 -12.36 15.41 -13.63
CA ARG A 50 -10.91 15.24 -13.52
C ARG A 50 -10.54 13.99 -12.71
N GLY A 51 -11.21 13.73 -11.59
CA GLY A 51 -10.99 12.55 -10.75
C GLY A 51 -11.27 11.26 -11.51
N GLU A 52 -12.37 11.22 -12.25
CA GLU A 52 -12.72 10.11 -13.14
C GLU A 52 -11.63 9.88 -14.20
N TYR A 53 -11.17 10.94 -14.86
CA TYR A 53 -10.09 10.84 -15.83
C TYR A 53 -8.79 10.28 -15.22
N LEU A 54 -8.40 10.79 -14.04
CA LEU A 54 -7.20 10.31 -13.36
C LEU A 54 -7.32 8.82 -13.00
N ALA A 55 -8.43 8.44 -12.37
CA ALA A 55 -8.67 7.08 -11.88
C ALA A 55 -8.72 6.05 -13.02
N ASN A 56 -9.25 6.41 -14.19
CA ASN A 56 -9.38 5.50 -15.31
C ASN A 56 -8.18 5.50 -16.28
N HIS A 57 -7.42 6.60 -16.37
CA HIS A 57 -6.45 6.76 -17.47
C HIS A 57 -5.03 7.12 -17.05
N VAL A 58 -4.85 7.91 -15.99
CA VAL A 58 -3.52 8.43 -15.64
C VAL A 58 -2.88 7.63 -14.53
N THR A 59 -3.60 7.44 -13.43
CA THR A 59 -3.16 6.66 -12.27
C THR A 59 -3.71 5.25 -12.28
N VAL A 60 -4.69 4.99 -13.16
CA VAL A 60 -5.16 3.64 -13.53
C VAL A 60 -5.61 2.83 -12.31
N CYS A 61 -6.24 3.51 -11.34
CA CYS A 61 -6.72 2.91 -10.09
C CYS A 61 -7.69 1.75 -10.38
N ILE A 62 -8.53 1.94 -11.40
CA ILE A 62 -9.61 1.02 -11.75
C ILE A 62 -9.09 -0.31 -12.31
N ASP A 63 -7.88 -0.33 -12.86
CA ASP A 63 -7.29 -1.56 -13.43
C ASP A 63 -6.91 -2.61 -12.39
N CYS A 64 -6.50 -2.16 -11.20
CA CYS A 64 -6.17 -3.05 -10.09
C CYS A 64 -7.35 -3.21 -9.14
N HIS A 65 -8.15 -2.16 -8.96
CA HIS A 65 -9.26 -2.15 -8.00
C HIS A 65 -10.59 -2.62 -8.61
N SER A 66 -10.58 -3.44 -9.67
CA SER A 66 -11.79 -4.04 -10.24
C SER A 66 -11.55 -5.52 -10.49
N GLU A 67 -12.62 -6.30 -10.58
CA GLU A 67 -12.52 -7.72 -10.92
C GLU A 67 -12.11 -7.90 -12.39
N ARG A 68 -11.14 -8.78 -12.66
CA ARG A 68 -10.74 -9.15 -14.03
C ARG A 68 -11.21 -10.55 -14.42
N ASP A 69 -11.58 -10.66 -15.69
CA ASP A 69 -11.95 -11.93 -16.31
C ASP A 69 -10.74 -12.57 -17.00
N TRP A 70 -9.93 -13.28 -16.23
CA TRP A 70 -8.73 -13.99 -16.72
C TRP A 70 -9.04 -15.17 -17.66
N THR A 71 -10.32 -15.51 -17.89
CA THR A 71 -10.70 -16.49 -18.94
C THR A 71 -10.58 -15.91 -20.34
N LYS A 72 -10.47 -14.58 -20.47
CA LYS A 72 -10.32 -13.86 -21.72
C LYS A 72 -8.91 -13.30 -21.87
N PHE A 73 -8.50 -13.12 -23.12
CA PHE A 73 -7.22 -12.49 -23.45
C PHE A 73 -7.11 -11.10 -22.81
N ALA A 74 -5.94 -10.83 -22.22
CA ALA A 74 -5.63 -9.59 -21.48
C ALA A 74 -6.46 -9.31 -20.21
N GLY A 75 -7.27 -10.26 -19.74
CA GLY A 75 -7.99 -10.15 -18.47
C GLY A 75 -8.84 -8.88 -18.35
N PRO A 76 -9.80 -8.63 -19.25
CA PRO A 76 -10.59 -7.40 -19.24
C PRO A 76 -11.36 -7.24 -17.93
N ILE A 77 -11.62 -5.98 -17.56
CA ILE A 77 -12.43 -5.66 -16.38
C ILE A 77 -13.86 -6.17 -16.59
N VAL A 78 -14.40 -6.81 -15.55
CA VAL A 78 -15.79 -7.25 -15.50
C VAL A 78 -16.71 -6.02 -15.39
N PRO A 79 -17.67 -5.81 -16.31
CA PRO A 79 -18.58 -4.67 -16.22
C PRO A 79 -19.33 -4.62 -14.88
N GLY A 80 -19.34 -3.45 -14.25
CA GLY A 80 -19.99 -3.25 -12.95
C GLY A 80 -19.17 -3.69 -11.74
N SER A 81 -17.91 -4.10 -11.91
CA SER A 81 -16.95 -4.35 -10.83
C SER A 81 -16.03 -3.17 -10.50
N PHE A 82 -16.21 -2.03 -11.18
CA PHE A 82 -15.37 -0.85 -11.05
C PHE A 82 -15.15 -0.44 -9.59
N GLY A 83 -13.89 -0.47 -9.15
CA GLY A 83 -13.52 -0.06 -7.79
C GLY A 83 -13.84 -1.07 -6.68
N LYS A 84 -14.48 -2.22 -6.98
CA LYS A 84 -14.84 -3.22 -5.95
C LYS A 84 -13.64 -3.91 -5.31
N GLY A 85 -12.47 -3.85 -5.94
CA GLY A 85 -11.27 -4.58 -5.53
C GLY A 85 -11.42 -6.08 -5.81
N GLY A 86 -10.67 -6.89 -5.05
CA GLY A 86 -10.72 -8.35 -5.11
C GLY A 86 -9.74 -9.00 -6.07
N GLU A 87 -9.08 -8.22 -6.94
CA GLU A 87 -8.03 -8.74 -7.83
C GLU A 87 -6.87 -9.34 -7.05
N ILE A 88 -6.37 -10.49 -7.51
CA ILE A 88 -5.37 -11.29 -6.80
C ILE A 88 -3.99 -11.02 -7.40
N PHE A 89 -3.06 -10.60 -6.55
CA PHE A 89 -1.65 -10.49 -6.87
C PHE A 89 -0.91 -11.55 -6.06
N SER A 90 -0.59 -12.67 -6.70
CA SER A 90 0.19 -13.76 -6.11
C SER A 90 1.55 -13.91 -6.79
N GLU A 91 2.42 -14.74 -6.23
CA GLU A 91 3.70 -15.10 -6.87
C GLU A 91 3.50 -15.59 -8.31
N ASP A 92 2.48 -16.43 -8.54
CA ASP A 92 2.20 -17.04 -9.85
C ASP A 92 1.58 -16.07 -10.88
N LEU A 93 0.89 -15.02 -10.44
CA LEU A 93 0.12 -14.12 -11.32
C LEU A 93 0.72 -12.72 -11.43
N GLY A 94 1.37 -12.23 -10.38
CA GLY A 94 1.88 -10.87 -10.26
C GLY A 94 3.34 -10.76 -9.84
N GLY A 95 4.03 -11.88 -9.59
CA GLY A 95 5.43 -11.90 -9.18
C GLY A 95 5.70 -11.24 -7.83
N VAL A 96 4.66 -11.08 -6.99
CA VAL A 96 4.77 -10.52 -5.65
C VAL A 96 4.86 -11.65 -4.61
N PRO A 97 5.76 -11.58 -3.62
CA PRO A 97 5.83 -12.56 -2.55
C PRO A 97 4.51 -12.69 -1.80
N GLY A 98 4.02 -13.91 -1.62
CA GLY A 98 2.73 -14.19 -1.00
C GLY A 98 1.51 -13.91 -1.89
N THR A 99 0.36 -13.63 -1.26
CA THR A 99 -0.92 -13.36 -1.94
C THR A 99 -1.51 -12.07 -1.40
N LEU A 100 -1.69 -11.09 -2.27
CA LEU A 100 -2.30 -9.79 -2.00
C LEU A 100 -3.62 -9.67 -2.76
N TYR A 101 -4.55 -8.91 -2.18
CA TYR A 101 -5.84 -8.61 -2.79
C TYR A 101 -6.01 -7.10 -2.91
N ALA A 102 -6.40 -6.61 -4.09
CA ALA A 102 -6.77 -5.22 -4.26
C ALA A 102 -7.93 -4.84 -3.34
N LYS A 103 -7.83 -3.70 -2.66
CA LYS A 103 -8.85 -3.23 -1.71
C LYS A 103 -10.10 -2.70 -2.42
N ASN A 104 -11.24 -2.72 -1.74
CA ASN A 104 -12.45 -2.08 -2.24
C ASN A 104 -12.34 -0.55 -2.06
N ILE A 105 -12.43 0.20 -3.16
CA ILE A 105 -12.38 1.68 -3.19
C ILE A 105 -13.74 2.30 -3.56
N THR A 106 -14.82 1.51 -3.59
CA THR A 106 -16.19 2.04 -3.68
C THR A 106 -16.60 2.70 -2.36
N PRO A 107 -17.75 3.41 -2.30
CA PRO A 107 -18.28 3.93 -1.04
C PRO A 107 -18.42 2.87 0.07
N ALA A 108 -18.60 1.60 -0.26
CA ALA A 108 -18.64 0.52 0.73
C ALA A 108 -17.28 0.24 1.39
N GLY A 109 -16.17 0.53 0.72
CA GLY A 109 -14.82 0.33 1.24
C GLY A 109 -14.21 1.58 1.86
N ILE A 110 -14.41 2.75 1.23
CA ILE A 110 -13.76 4.00 1.64
C ILE A 110 -14.72 5.12 2.05
N GLY A 111 -16.04 4.89 2.08
CA GLY A 111 -17.03 5.96 2.33
C GLY A 111 -16.94 6.63 3.71
N ASN A 112 -16.30 5.99 4.68
CA ASN A 112 -16.07 6.55 6.02
C ASN A 112 -14.69 7.22 6.18
N TRP A 113 -13.90 7.35 5.10
CA TRP A 113 -12.60 8.01 5.15
C TRP A 113 -12.75 9.51 4.93
N THR A 114 -11.94 10.29 5.64
CA THR A 114 -11.79 11.73 5.40
C THR A 114 -10.90 11.99 4.19
N ASP A 115 -11.02 13.17 3.58
CA ASP A 115 -10.18 13.57 2.45
C ASP A 115 -8.70 13.64 2.83
N GLY A 116 -8.40 14.01 4.07
CA GLY A 116 -7.05 13.98 4.63
C GLY A 116 -6.45 12.58 4.70
N GLU A 117 -7.24 11.60 5.13
CA GLU A 117 -6.82 10.20 5.21
C GLU A 117 -6.62 9.60 3.82
N LEU A 118 -7.52 9.89 2.88
CA LEU A 118 -7.38 9.46 1.48
C LEU A 118 -6.15 10.11 0.83
N MET A 119 -5.92 11.40 1.05
CA MET A 119 -4.72 12.08 0.56
C MET A 119 -3.46 11.38 1.09
N ARG A 120 -3.36 11.15 2.40
CA ARG A 120 -2.21 10.46 3.01
C ARG A 120 -2.03 9.05 2.46
N LEU A 121 -3.11 8.28 2.32
CA LEU A 121 -3.05 6.94 1.74
C LEU A 121 -2.47 6.97 0.33
N ILE A 122 -2.98 7.85 -0.53
CA ILE A 122 -2.59 7.93 -1.94
C ILE A 122 -1.15 8.42 -2.09
N THR A 123 -0.71 9.38 -1.26
CA THR A 123 0.62 9.99 -1.41
C THR A 123 1.71 9.32 -0.61
N ASN A 124 1.37 8.60 0.47
CA ASN A 124 2.33 8.03 1.40
C ASN A 124 2.15 6.53 1.65
N GLY A 125 1.10 5.91 1.14
CA GLY A 125 0.82 4.48 1.35
C GLY A 125 0.34 4.14 2.76
N VAL A 126 0.02 5.13 3.60
CA VAL A 126 -0.37 4.91 5.00
C VAL A 126 -1.87 5.04 5.18
N ASN A 127 -2.50 3.97 5.66
CA ASN A 127 -3.94 3.89 5.86
C ASN A 127 -4.44 4.78 7.03
N LYS A 128 -5.76 4.87 7.21
CA LYS A 128 -6.37 5.68 8.29
C LYS A 128 -5.90 5.28 9.71
N ASP A 129 -5.55 4.01 9.90
CA ASP A 129 -5.08 3.46 11.18
C ASP A 129 -3.57 3.66 11.40
N GLY A 130 -2.85 4.22 10.41
CA GLY A 130 -1.41 4.49 10.49
C GLY A 130 -0.51 3.36 9.99
N ASN A 131 -1.07 2.30 9.39
CA ASN A 131 -0.30 1.18 8.85
C ASN A 131 0.09 1.42 7.38
N ALA A 132 1.31 1.05 7.01
CA ALA A 132 1.78 0.93 5.62
C ALA A 132 1.63 -0.49 5.08
#